data_AF-A0A659XXY8-F1
#
_entry.id   AF-A0A659XXY8-F1
#
_cell.length_a   1.000
_cell.length_b   1.000
_cell.length_c   1.000
_cell.angle_alpha   90.00
_cell.angle_beta   90.00
_cell.angle_gamma   90.00
#
_symmetry.space_group_name_H-M   'P 1'
#
loop_
_entity.id
_entity.type
_entity.pdbx_description
1 polymer ?
#
loop_
_entity_poly.entity_id
_entity_poly.type
_entity_poly.pdbx_seq_one_letter_code
_entity_poly.pdbx_strand_id
1 'polypeptide(L)'
;LLDILDLEQLEHNLYRGRSPKLDWQRVFGGQTIAQALVAAQRTVEPGRHVHSLHGYFMRPGDTKVPIVYEVDRIRDGGSFTTRR
;
A
#
# COMPACT_ATOMS: atom_id res chain seq x y z
N LEU A 1 5.05 -12.96 8.40
CA LEU A 1 5.26 -11.54 8.02
C LEU A 1 4.89 -11.30 6.56
N LEU A 2 5.30 -12.13 5.60
CA LEU A 2 4.94 -11.90 4.20
C LEU A 2 3.43 -11.87 3.94
N ASP A 3 2.65 -12.64 4.71
CA ASP A 3 1.19 -12.70 4.57
C ASP A 3 0.48 -11.35 4.76
N ILE A 4 1.04 -10.43 5.57
CA ILE A 4 0.42 -9.10 5.74
C ILE A 4 0.57 -8.22 4.49
N LEU A 5 1.47 -8.59 3.57
CA LEU A 5 1.62 -7.91 2.28
C LEU A 5 0.67 -8.47 1.22
N ASP A 6 0.01 -9.60 1.48
CA ASP A 6 -1.04 -10.09 0.59
C ASP A 6 -2.37 -9.37 0.89
N LEU A 7 -2.58 -8.26 0.19
CA LEU A 7 -3.76 -7.41 0.40
C LEU A 7 -5.01 -8.05 -0.18
N GLU A 8 -6.11 -7.90 0.53
CA GLU A 8 -7.45 -8.26 0.04
C GLU A 8 -7.89 -7.18 -0.97
N GLN A 9 -8.22 -7.56 -2.21
CA GLN A 9 -8.79 -6.63 -3.18
C GLN A 9 -10.27 -6.44 -2.89
N LEU A 10 -10.68 -5.20 -2.64
CA LEU A 10 -12.08 -4.85 -2.41
C LEU A 10 -12.78 -4.46 -3.72
N GLU A 11 -12.10 -3.69 -4.57
CA GLU A 11 -12.63 -3.18 -5.83
C GLU A 11 -11.49 -2.86 -6.84
N HIS A 12 -11.81 -2.23 -7.96
CA HIS A 12 -10.81 -1.70 -8.88
C HIS A 12 -9.98 -0.62 -8.18
N ASN A 13 -8.67 -0.86 -8.07
CA ASN A 13 -7.71 0.02 -7.39
C ASN A 13 -7.97 0.25 -5.89
N LEU A 14 -8.80 -0.58 -5.24
CA LEU A 14 -9.09 -0.48 -3.80
C LEU A 14 -8.72 -1.78 -3.09
N TYR A 15 -7.87 -1.68 -2.06
CA TYR A 15 -7.28 -2.81 -1.36
C TYR A 15 -7.38 -2.65 0.16
N ARG A 16 -7.41 -3.76 0.89
CA ARG A 16 -7.45 -3.81 2.35
C ARG A 16 -6.22 -4.55 2.89
N GLY A 17 -5.46 -3.86 3.72
CA GLY A 17 -4.37 -4.42 4.52
C GLY A 17 -4.80 -4.67 5.96
N ARG A 18 -4.12 -5.61 6.60
CA ARG A 18 -4.30 -5.92 8.03
C ARG A 18 -2.97 -5.69 8.76
N SER A 19 -3.05 -5.27 10.01
CA SER A 19 -1.89 -5.21 10.91
C SER A 19 -1.67 -6.57 11.59
N PRO A 20 -0.41 -6.93 11.90
CA PRO A 20 -0.14 -8.11 12.70
C PRO A 20 -0.72 -7.92 14.11
N LYS A 21 -1.16 -9.01 14.73
CA LYS A 21 -1.67 -9.05 16.11
C LYS A 21 -0.52 -8.96 17.11
N LEU A 22 0.15 -7.82 17.11
CA LEU A 22 1.19 -7.46 18.08
C LEU A 22 0.62 -6.36 18.98
N ASP A 23 1.05 -6.33 20.25
CA ASP A 23 0.64 -5.31 21.22
C ASP A 23 1.34 -3.96 20.97
N TRP A 24 1.32 -3.50 19.72
CA TRP A 24 1.80 -2.19 19.35
C TRP A 24 0.69 -1.16 19.56
N GLN A 25 1.06 -0.05 20.20
CA GLN A 25 0.14 1.06 20.43
C GLN A 25 -0.32 1.73 19.13
N ARG A 26 0.45 1.61 18.04
CA ARG A 26 0.22 2.25 16.75
C ARG A 26 0.72 1.36 15.61
N VAL A 27 0.13 1.52 14.42
CA VAL A 27 0.62 0.85 13.21
C VAL A 27 2.06 1.25 12.92
N PHE A 28 2.91 0.27 12.63
CA PHE A 28 4.29 0.50 12.22
C PHE A 28 4.33 1.16 10.84
N GLY A 29 5.02 2.30 10.70
CA GLY A 29 5.06 3.04 9.44
C GLY A 29 5.60 2.24 8.25
N GLY A 30 6.57 1.35 8.48
CA GLY A 30 7.10 0.46 7.45
C GLY A 30 6.06 -0.52 6.92
N GLN A 31 5.13 -1.00 7.76
CA GLN A 31 3.98 -1.78 7.30
C GLN A 31 3.12 -0.94 6.36
N THR A 32 2.76 0.28 6.79
CA THR A 32 1.86 1.13 6.00
C THR A 32 2.44 1.43 4.62
N ILE A 33 3.72 1.76 4.54
CA ILE A 33 4.41 2.03 3.27
C ILE A 33 4.53 0.76 2.42
N ALA A 34 4.90 -0.38 3.02
CA ALA A 34 5.04 -1.63 2.27
C ALA A 34 3.70 -2.09 1.67
N GLN A 35 2.61 -2.01 2.43
CA GLN A 35 1.26 -2.32 1.95
C GLN A 35 0.80 -1.31 0.88
N ALA A 36 1.02 0.00 1.07
CA ALA A 36 0.71 1.00 0.05
C ALA A 36 1.48 0.74 -1.27
N LEU A 37 2.75 0.36 -1.17
CA LEU A 37 3.57 0.03 -2.32
C LEU A 37 3.05 -1.21 -3.05
N VAL A 38 2.66 -2.26 -2.32
CA VAL A 38 2.06 -3.46 -2.93
C VAL A 38 0.76 -3.13 -3.65
N ALA A 39 -0.12 -2.33 -3.01
CA ALA A 39 -1.37 -1.87 -3.62
C ALA A 39 -1.08 -1.14 -4.94
N ALA A 40 -0.16 -0.17 -4.93
CA ALA A 40 0.25 0.57 -6.12
C ALA A 40 0.80 -0.36 -7.21
N GLN A 41 1.72 -1.25 -6.86
CA GLN A 41 2.39 -2.17 -7.79
C GLN A 41 1.42 -3.13 -8.48
N ARG A 42 0.33 -3.57 -7.80
CA ARG A 42 -0.73 -4.41 -8.39
C ARG A 42 -1.53 -3.72 -9.50
N THR A 43 -1.41 -2.40 -9.63
CA THR A 43 -2.09 -1.62 -10.68
C THR A 43 -1.17 -1.25 -11.85
N VAL A 44 0.07 -1.76 -11.87
CA VAL A 44 1.08 -1.48 -12.87
C VAL A 44 1.34 -2.72 -13.72
N GLU A 45 1.62 -2.52 -15.01
CA GLU A 45 2.01 -3.60 -15.92
C GLU A 45 3.17 -4.44 -15.38
N PRO A 46 3.16 -5.77 -15.57
CA PRO A 46 4.27 -6.64 -15.20
C PRO A 46 5.62 -6.15 -15.76
N GLY A 47 6.68 -6.29 -14.96
CA GLY A 47 8.05 -5.90 -15.34
C GLY A 47 8.40 -4.42 -15.09
N ARG A 48 7.45 -3.56 -14.71
CA ARG A 48 7.74 -2.19 -14.27
C ARG A 48 7.95 -2.14 -12.76
N HIS A 49 9.19 -2.22 -12.31
CA HIS A 49 9.51 -2.15 -10.88
C HIS A 49 9.49 -0.72 -10.34
N VAL A 50 8.99 -0.56 -9.11
CA VAL A 50 9.15 0.70 -8.38
C VAL A 50 10.63 1.07 -8.25
N HIS A 51 10.93 2.35 -8.43
CA HIS A 51 12.27 2.90 -8.23
C HIS A 51 12.31 4.05 -7.22
N SER A 52 11.16 4.64 -6.88
CA SER A 52 11.04 5.65 -5.83
C SER A 52 9.63 5.66 -5.25
N LEU A 53 9.51 6.10 -3.99
CA LEU A 53 8.24 6.29 -3.27
C LEU A 53 8.39 7.47 -2.33
N HIS A 54 7.36 8.32 -2.28
CA HIS A 54 7.25 9.42 -1.34
C HIS A 54 5.93 9.30 -0.59
N GLY A 55 5.93 9.56 0.71
CA GLY A 55 4.73 9.48 1.52
C GLY A 55 4.85 10.29 2.81
N TYR A 56 3.71 10.71 3.34
CA TYR A 56 3.62 11.47 4.58
C TYR A 56 2.69 10.74 5.55
N PHE A 57 3.11 10.61 6.81
CA PHE A 57 2.27 10.06 7.87
C PHE A 57 1.49 11.19 8.55
N MET A 58 0.22 11.31 8.20
CA MET A 58 -0.63 12.40 8.71
C MET A 58 -1.21 12.10 10.09
N ARG A 59 -1.48 10.83 10.40
CA ARG A 59 -2.12 10.39 11.65
C ARG A 59 -1.55 9.04 12.10
N PRO A 60 -1.53 8.75 13.41
CA PRO A 60 -1.24 7.42 13.90
C PRO A 60 -2.34 6.43 13.51
N GLY A 61 -1.97 5.26 13.01
CA GLY A 61 -2.92 4.18 12.72
C GLY A 61 -3.25 3.36 13.97
N ASP A 62 -4.51 2.94 14.08
CA ASP A 62 -4.96 1.93 15.05
C ASP A 62 -4.70 0.53 14.50
N THR A 63 -3.99 -0.31 15.25
CA THR A 63 -3.64 -1.69 14.84
C THR A 63 -4.84 -2.64 14.84
N LYS A 64 -5.96 -2.26 15.49
CA LYS A 64 -7.17 -3.08 15.58
C LYS A 64 -8.11 -2.90 14.39
N VAL A 65 -7.87 -1.88 13.56
CA VAL A 65 -8.71 -1.53 12.42
C VAL A 65 -7.94 -1.78 11.12
N PRO A 66 -8.53 -2.42 10.10
CA PRO A 66 -7.86 -2.62 8.82
C PRO A 66 -7.59 -1.28 8.13
N ILE A 67 -6.55 -1.26 7.28
CA ILE A 67 -6.17 -0.08 6.50
C ILE A 67 -6.68 -0.28 5.07
N VAL A 68 -7.38 0.72 4.54
CA VAL A 68 -7.82 0.74 3.14
C VAL A 68 -6.83 1.58 2.33
N TYR A 69 -6.39 1.01 1.21
CA TYR A 69 -5.49 1.63 0.25
C TYR A 69 -6.26 1.83 -1.06
N GLU A 70 -6.49 3.09 -1.40
CA GLU A 70 -7.01 3.50 -2.70
C GLU A 70 -5.81 3.91 -3.56
N VAL A 71 -5.80 3.46 -4.82
CA VAL A 71 -4.72 3.74 -5.75
C VAL A 71 -5.23 4.61 -6.89
N ASP A 72 -4.71 5.83 -6.96
CA ASP A 72 -4.98 6.76 -8.04
C ASP A 72 -3.95 6.61 -9.16
N ARG A 73 -4.41 6.42 -10.40
CA ARG A 73 -3.56 6.20 -11.57
C ARG A 73 -3.22 7.53 -12.25
N ILE A 74 -2.26 8.25 -11.67
CA ILE A 74 -1.88 9.59 -12.14
C ILE A 74 -1.37 9.59 -13.58
N ARG A 75 -0.48 8.65 -13.94
CA ARG A 75 0.12 8.60 -15.28
C ARG A 75 0.60 7.21 -15.65
N ASP A 76 0.33 6.79 -16.89
CA ASP A 76 0.95 5.65 -17.55
C ASP A 76 1.67 6.12 -18.82
N GLY A 77 2.96 6.41 -18.71
CA GLY A 77 3.80 6.85 -19.81
C GLY A 77 4.65 5.72 -20.39
N GLY A 78 5.33 6.00 -21.50
CA GLY A 78 6.22 5.04 -22.17
C GLY A 78 7.30 4.48 -21.25
N SER A 79 8.00 5.35 -20.51
CA SER A 79 9.08 4.93 -19.60
C SER A 79 8.67 4.82 -18.13
N PHE A 80 7.67 5.60 -17.70
CA PHE A 80 7.34 5.75 -16.27
C PHE A 80 5.84 5.67 -16.02
N THR A 81 5.50 5.01 -14.91
CA THR A 81 4.16 4.92 -14.35
C THR A 81 4.14 5.58 -12.97
N THR A 82 3.11 6.38 -12.68
CA THR A 82 2.96 7.08 -11.40
C THR A 82 1.61 6.72 -10.77
N ARG A 83 1.65 6.42 -9.47
CA ARG A 83 0.48 6.11 -8.62
C ARG A 83 0.51 6.99 -7.37
N ARG A 84 -0.67 7.28 -6.81
CA ARG A 84 -0.85 7.94 -5.51
C ARG A 84 -1.75 7.12 -4.62
#